data_AF-A0A7X8LER5-F1
#
_entry.id   AF-A0A7X8LER5-F1
#
_cell.length_a   1.000
_cell.length_b   1.000
_cell.length_c   1.000
_cell.angle_alpha   90.00
_cell.angle_beta   90.00
_cell.angle_gamma   90.00
#
_symmetry.space_group_name_H-M   'P 1'
#
loop_
_entity.id
_entity.type
_entity.pdbx_description
1 polymer ?
#
loop_
_entity_poly.entity_id
_entity_poly.type
_entity_poly.pdbx_seq_one_letter_code
_entity_poly.pdbx_strand_id
1 'polypeptide(L)'
;MLDERKLKVLYAIINSYIISAEPIGSRTLSKHYDIGVSPATIRNEMSDLEELGLLNKPHSSAGRVPSDKAYRLYVDSLLNLNNISIDEEKKQKVKSILFSESQEVDQLLQTSARVLSEITNYTALVISPHLENSRIKHIQLLQVSSNQILLVIVNNSDIIKSTIFKVDSPTSSNQLNTISNFLNEKLNGLPLNKLKDVLNMGLLDELYEYKDLLNKVIPVLNESVYEAEDVELYYEGVARLLNYPEYKDINKAKTILSFIEDKDKVLEILLKENLGNEIQIVIGEENVYDQLKESSIVTATYSIDGKTIGKIGLLGPTRMDYYNLINTLRLFSVNISEILEMVFRK
;
A
#
# COMPACT_ATOMS: atom_id res chain seq x y z
N MET A 1 -16.14 13.00 30.94
CA MET A 1 -16.76 13.07 29.59
C MET A 1 -15.91 13.99 28.73
N LEU A 2 -15.71 13.66 27.46
CA LEU A 2 -14.93 14.46 26.52
C LEU A 2 -15.83 15.55 25.94
N ASP A 3 -15.55 16.83 26.24
CA ASP A 3 -16.30 17.97 25.74
C ASP A 3 -15.53 18.69 24.60
N GLU A 4 -16.19 19.65 23.95
CA GLU A 4 -15.61 20.39 22.82
C GLU A 4 -14.30 21.11 23.20
N ARG A 5 -14.20 21.59 24.45
CA ARG A 5 -13.02 22.30 24.94
C ARG A 5 -11.86 21.33 25.15
N LYS A 6 -12.09 20.16 25.75
CA LYS A 6 -11.09 19.10 25.89
C LYS A 6 -10.58 18.64 24.53
N LEU A 7 -11.46 18.52 23.53
CA LEU A 7 -11.08 18.23 22.15
C LEU A 7 -10.18 19.32 21.55
N LYS A 8 -10.53 20.60 21.70
CA LYS A 8 -9.69 21.72 21.25
C LYS A 8 -8.30 21.69 21.89
N VAL A 9 -8.23 21.46 23.21
CA VAL A 9 -6.96 21.32 23.93
C VAL A 9 -6.15 20.12 23.41
N LEU A 10 -6.79 18.96 23.26
CA LEU A 10 -6.15 17.75 22.76
C LEU A 10 -5.56 17.95 21.35
N TYR A 11 -6.33 18.54 20.44
CA TYR A 11 -5.88 18.77 19.06
C TYR A 11 -4.78 19.82 18.98
N ALA A 12 -4.83 20.85 19.83
CA ALA A 12 -3.73 21.80 19.94
C ALA A 12 -2.44 21.13 20.43
N ILE A 13 -2.54 20.18 21.38
CA ILE A 13 -1.38 19.38 21.85
C ILE A 13 -0.84 18.49 20.73
N ILE A 14 -1.71 17.76 20.04
CA ILE A 14 -1.32 16.88 18.92
C ILE A 14 -0.60 17.68 17.84
N ASN A 15 -1.20 18.77 17.35
CA ASN A 15 -0.59 19.62 16.33
C ASN A 15 0.75 20.21 16.78
N SER A 16 0.84 20.66 18.03
CA SER A 16 2.10 21.18 18.58
C SER A 16 3.18 20.10 18.66
N TYR A 17 2.81 18.89 19.10
CA TYR A 17 3.74 17.78 19.28
C TYR A 17 4.21 17.18 17.95
N ILE A 18 3.35 17.13 16.93
CA ILE A 18 3.73 16.75 15.55
C ILE A 18 4.91 17.63 15.07
N ILE A 19 4.83 18.93 15.32
CA ILE A 19 5.85 19.91 14.90
C ILE A 19 7.10 19.85 15.77
N SER A 20 6.95 19.86 17.11
CA SER A 20 8.09 20.06 18.02
C SER A 20 8.79 18.77 18.44
N ALA A 21 8.09 17.63 18.46
CA ALA A 21 8.54 16.41 19.14
C ALA A 21 8.86 16.60 20.64
N GLU A 22 8.35 17.68 21.26
CA GLU A 22 8.64 18.05 22.65
C GLU A 22 7.37 18.07 23.51
N PRO A 23 7.42 17.68 24.80
CA PRO A 23 6.26 17.73 25.69
C PRO A 23 5.62 19.12 25.77
N ILE A 24 4.31 19.18 25.57
CA ILE A 24 3.58 20.44 25.40
C ILE A 24 3.04 20.94 26.75
N GLY A 25 3.35 22.19 27.08
CA GLY A 25 2.88 22.85 28.30
C GLY A 25 1.67 23.76 28.07
N SER A 26 0.85 23.97 29.11
CA SER A 26 -0.35 24.80 29.01
C SER A 26 -0.09 26.25 28.63
N ARG A 27 1.07 26.82 29.02
CA ARG A 27 1.50 28.16 28.61
C ARG A 27 1.81 28.26 27.12
N THR A 28 2.37 27.19 26.54
CA THR A 28 2.65 27.13 25.10
C THR A 28 1.35 27.15 24.32
N LEU A 29 0.38 26.33 24.72
CA LEU A 29 -0.93 26.25 24.09
C LEU A 29 -1.68 27.59 24.15
N SER A 30 -1.76 28.21 25.33
CA SER A 30 -2.44 29.50 25.52
C SER A 30 -1.87 30.64 24.68
N LYS A 31 -0.60 30.55 24.24
CA LYS A 31 0.05 31.58 23.42
C LYS A 31 -0.14 31.37 21.92
N HIS A 32 -0.20 30.12 21.47
CA HIS A 32 -0.20 29.77 20.04
C HIS A 32 -1.56 29.38 19.50
N TYR A 33 -2.53 29.08 20.38
CA TYR A 33 -3.87 28.65 20.01
C TYR A 33 -4.91 29.53 20.69
N ASP A 34 -5.96 29.89 19.95
CA ASP A 34 -7.12 30.58 20.49
C ASP A 34 -8.08 29.59 21.17
N ILE A 35 -7.70 29.14 22.36
CA ILE A 35 -8.51 28.21 23.17
C ILE A 35 -9.53 28.98 24.04
N GLY A 36 -9.39 30.31 24.16
CA GLY A 36 -10.31 31.17 24.91
C GLY A 36 -10.27 30.99 26.44
N VAL A 37 -9.25 30.34 27.00
CA VAL A 37 -9.14 30.05 28.44
C VAL A 37 -7.72 30.25 29.00
N SER A 38 -7.62 30.41 30.32
CA SER A 38 -6.34 30.63 31.00
C SER A 38 -5.41 29.40 30.98
N PRO A 39 -4.08 29.59 31.11
CA PRO A 39 -3.13 28.48 31.25
C PRO A 39 -3.42 27.53 32.43
N ALA A 40 -4.08 28.02 33.49
CA ALA A 40 -4.48 27.21 34.63
C ALA A 40 -5.65 26.29 34.26
N THR A 41 -6.65 26.82 33.54
CA THR A 41 -7.76 26.04 33.01
C THR A 41 -7.25 24.96 32.05
N ILE A 42 -6.37 25.30 31.11
CA ILE A 42 -5.77 24.33 30.18
C ILE A 42 -5.04 23.22 30.93
N ARG A 43 -4.32 23.54 32.02
CA ARG A 43 -3.63 22.53 32.83
C ARG A 43 -4.60 21.54 33.49
N ASN A 44 -5.77 21.99 33.91
CA ASN A 44 -6.81 21.12 34.43
C ASN A 44 -7.36 20.21 33.31
N GLU A 45 -7.68 20.78 32.14
CA GLU A 45 -8.14 19.98 30.98
C GLU A 45 -7.10 18.93 30.55
N MET A 46 -5.81 19.28 30.59
CA MET A 46 -4.71 18.34 30.32
C MET A 46 -4.63 17.21 31.36
N SER A 47 -5.00 17.47 32.60
CA SER A 47 -5.02 16.46 33.66
C SER A 47 -6.21 15.51 33.47
N ASP A 48 -7.38 16.04 33.13
CA ASP A 48 -8.55 15.23 32.76
C ASP A 48 -8.27 14.34 31.53
N LEU A 49 -7.57 14.87 30.51
CA LEU A 49 -7.18 14.11 29.33
C LEU A 49 -6.15 13.01 29.64
N GLU A 50 -5.27 13.23 30.62
CA GLU A 50 -4.34 12.22 31.13
C GLU A 50 -5.10 11.10 31.87
N GLU A 51 -6.07 11.44 32.73
CA GLU A 51 -6.93 10.45 33.40
C GLU A 51 -7.75 9.61 32.42
N LEU A 52 -8.13 10.17 31.26
CA LEU A 52 -8.80 9.45 30.17
C LEU A 52 -7.86 8.56 29.34
N GLY A 53 -6.56 8.58 29.65
CA GLY A 53 -5.51 7.86 28.93
C GLY A 53 -5.23 8.41 27.53
N LEU A 54 -5.58 9.67 27.26
CA LEU A 54 -5.34 10.33 25.98
C LEU A 54 -3.98 11.03 25.97
N LEU A 55 -3.52 11.51 27.12
CA LEU A 55 -2.22 12.15 27.28
C LEU A 55 -1.35 11.36 28.24
N ASN A 56 -0.04 11.36 27.98
CA ASN A 56 0.97 10.80 28.86
C ASN A 56 1.88 11.91 29.39
N LYS A 57 2.49 11.63 30.54
CA LYS A 57 3.47 12.51 31.17
C LYS A 57 4.82 11.80 31.22
N PRO A 58 5.79 12.17 30.36
CA PRO A 58 7.08 11.48 30.31
C PRO A 58 7.89 11.66 31.60
N HIS A 59 7.83 12.85 32.22
CA HIS A 59 8.47 13.15 33.51
C HIS A 59 7.60 14.07 34.38
N SER A 60 7.80 14.05 35.70
CA SER A 60 6.99 14.79 36.68
C SER A 60 6.95 16.32 36.48
N SER A 61 7.96 16.90 35.85
CA SER A 61 8.07 18.33 35.52
C SER A 61 7.80 18.66 34.03
N ALA A 62 7.68 17.65 33.17
CA ALA A 62 7.47 17.83 31.74
C ALA A 62 6.02 18.21 31.39
N GLY A 63 5.82 18.70 30.17
CA GLY A 63 4.50 18.90 29.57
C GLY A 63 3.72 17.58 29.39
N ARG A 64 2.79 17.54 28.43
CA ARG A 64 2.10 16.31 28.04
C ARG A 64 2.45 15.93 26.61
N VAL A 65 2.43 14.64 26.35
CA VAL A 65 2.56 14.07 25.01
C VAL A 65 1.29 13.28 24.67
N PRO A 66 0.85 13.26 23.40
CA PRO A 66 -0.25 12.40 22.99
C PRO A 66 0.08 10.92 23.19
N SER A 67 -0.94 10.14 23.54
CA SER A 67 -0.90 8.67 23.42
C SER A 67 -1.37 8.22 22.04
N ASP A 68 -1.16 6.94 21.71
CA ASP A 68 -1.72 6.32 20.51
C ASP A 68 -3.25 6.47 20.45
N LYS A 69 -3.93 6.34 21.59
CA LYS A 69 -5.38 6.55 21.71
C LYS A 69 -5.80 7.97 21.35
N ALA A 70 -4.97 8.97 21.67
CA ALA A 70 -5.23 10.35 21.25
C ALA A 70 -5.05 10.54 19.75
N TYR A 71 -4.02 9.95 19.15
CA TYR A 71 -3.84 9.99 17.69
C TYR A 71 -4.99 9.28 16.97
N ARG A 72 -5.41 8.11 17.45
CA ARG A 72 -6.58 7.39 16.93
C ARG A 72 -7.82 8.27 16.93
N LEU A 73 -8.16 8.90 18.07
CA LEU A 73 -9.31 9.78 18.17
C LEU A 73 -9.23 10.98 17.22
N TYR A 74 -8.04 11.57 17.09
CA TYR A 74 -7.79 12.69 16.18
C TYR A 74 -7.97 12.28 14.72
N VAL A 75 -7.35 11.17 14.30
CA VAL A 75 -7.44 10.63 12.93
C VAL A 75 -8.87 10.24 12.57
N ASP A 76 -9.59 9.56 13.47
CA ASP A 76 -10.99 9.18 13.24
C ASP A 76 -11.86 10.43 13.02
N SER A 77 -11.57 11.52 13.74
CA SER A 77 -12.25 12.80 13.54
C SER A 77 -11.90 13.43 12.19
N LEU A 78 -10.65 13.35 11.74
CA LEU A 78 -10.24 13.83 10.42
C LEU A 78 -10.95 13.07 9.29
N LEU A 79 -11.06 11.75 9.41
CA LEU A 79 -11.72 10.90 8.43
C LEU A 79 -13.23 11.17 8.36
N ASN A 80 -13.88 11.39 9.51
CA ASN A 80 -15.31 11.70 9.56
C ASN A 80 -15.68 13.06 8.95
N LEU A 81 -14.73 14.00 8.86
CA LEU A 81 -15.00 15.34 8.34
C LEU A 81 -15.24 15.37 6.81
N ASN A 82 -14.96 14.28 6.08
CA ASN A 82 -15.36 13.92 4.70
C ASN A 82 -15.39 15.00 3.59
N ASN A 83 -14.91 16.21 3.84
CA ASN A 83 -15.04 17.39 2.98
C ASN A 83 -13.67 17.93 2.56
N ILE A 84 -12.70 17.07 2.33
CA ILE A 84 -11.41 17.53 1.81
C ILE A 84 -11.43 17.42 0.29
N SER A 85 -11.73 18.54 -0.36
CA SER A 85 -11.61 18.68 -1.81
C SER A 85 -10.14 18.49 -2.20
N ILE A 86 -9.89 17.64 -3.21
CA ILE A 86 -8.57 17.51 -3.79
C ILE A 86 -8.19 18.86 -4.42
N ASP A 87 -6.99 19.32 -4.09
CA ASP A 87 -6.37 20.49 -4.71
C ASP A 87 -6.01 20.15 -6.17
N GLU A 88 -6.84 20.60 -7.11
CA GLU A 88 -6.70 20.25 -8.53
C GLU A 88 -5.37 20.72 -9.13
N GLU A 89 -4.81 21.85 -8.68
CA GLU A 89 -3.51 22.32 -9.16
C GLU A 89 -2.40 21.34 -8.75
N LYS A 90 -2.39 20.94 -7.47
CA LYS A 90 -1.45 19.92 -7.00
C LYS A 90 -1.66 18.57 -7.68
N LYS A 91 -2.92 18.18 -7.90
CA LYS A 91 -3.26 16.93 -8.58
C LYS A 91 -2.63 16.89 -9.98
N GLN A 92 -2.84 17.93 -10.78
CA GLN A 92 -2.28 18.02 -12.13
C GLN A 92 -0.75 18.04 -12.13
N LYS A 93 -0.13 18.77 -11.20
CA LYS A 93 1.34 18.80 -11.08
C LYS A 93 1.90 17.41 -10.78
N VAL A 94 1.35 16.70 -9.80
CA VAL A 94 1.79 15.33 -9.48
C VAL A 94 1.53 14.41 -10.68
N LYS A 95 0.35 14.48 -11.29
CA LYS A 95 0.01 13.66 -12.47
C LYS A 95 1.01 13.84 -13.61
N SER A 96 1.42 15.08 -13.88
CA SER A 96 2.40 15.37 -14.92
C SER A 96 3.76 14.71 -14.66
N ILE A 97 4.26 14.76 -13.41
CA ILE A 97 5.54 14.16 -13.02
C ILE A 97 5.46 12.64 -13.16
N LEU A 98 4.40 12.05 -12.58
CA LEU A 98 4.18 10.60 -12.63
C LEU A 98 4.07 10.10 -14.07
N PHE A 99 3.34 10.81 -14.94
CA PHE A 99 3.14 10.41 -16.32
C PHE A 99 4.39 10.64 -17.20
N SER A 100 5.13 11.74 -16.99
CA SER A 100 6.30 12.05 -17.84
C SER A 100 7.48 11.12 -17.63
N GLU A 101 7.62 10.57 -16.42
CA GLU A 101 8.76 9.74 -16.02
C GLU A 101 8.46 8.24 -16.10
N SER A 102 7.25 7.85 -16.50
CA SER A 102 6.81 6.45 -16.47
C SER A 102 6.32 5.99 -17.83
N GLN A 103 7.00 5.00 -18.40
CA GLN A 103 6.56 4.32 -19.64
C GLN A 103 5.84 3.01 -19.34
N GLU A 104 6.13 2.41 -18.19
CA GLU A 104 5.62 1.11 -17.73
C GLU A 104 5.02 1.24 -16.32
N VAL A 105 4.20 0.26 -15.91
CA VAL A 105 3.54 0.24 -14.60
C VAL A 105 4.58 0.26 -13.47
N ASP A 106 5.64 -0.53 -13.57
CA ASP A 106 6.68 -0.61 -12.54
C ASP A 106 7.38 0.74 -12.33
N GLN A 107 7.68 1.45 -13.43
CA GLN A 107 8.26 2.78 -13.38
C GLN A 107 7.31 3.80 -12.74
N LEU A 108 6.00 3.68 -13.00
CA LEU A 108 4.98 4.52 -12.38
C LEU A 108 4.95 4.33 -10.87
N LEU A 109 4.96 3.08 -10.40
CA LEU A 109 4.91 2.78 -8.97
C LEU A 109 6.19 3.21 -8.26
N GLN A 110 7.36 2.97 -8.86
CA GLN A 110 8.64 3.43 -8.34
C GLN A 110 8.71 4.96 -8.27
N THR A 111 8.31 5.65 -9.33
CA THR A 111 8.24 7.13 -9.37
C THR A 111 7.27 7.65 -8.32
N SER A 112 6.12 6.98 -8.15
CA SER A 112 5.13 7.33 -7.13
C SER A 112 5.72 7.24 -5.72
N ALA A 113 6.42 6.14 -5.39
CA ALA A 113 7.10 5.99 -4.10
C ALA A 113 8.12 7.12 -3.88
N ARG A 114 8.95 7.41 -4.88
CA ARG A 114 9.99 8.45 -4.79
C ARG A 114 9.41 9.84 -4.56
N VAL A 115 8.47 10.28 -5.39
CA VAL A 115 7.86 11.62 -5.30
C VAL A 115 7.05 11.75 -4.00
N LEU A 116 6.34 10.69 -3.59
CA LEU A 116 5.60 10.67 -2.33
C LEU A 116 6.54 10.82 -1.12
N SER A 117 7.66 10.10 -1.11
CA SER A 117 8.71 10.20 -0.09
C SER A 117 9.34 11.59 -0.04
N GLU A 118 9.62 12.19 -1.20
CA GLU A 118 10.20 13.54 -1.29
C GLU A 118 9.28 14.63 -0.75
N ILE A 119 7.99 14.59 -1.13
CA ILE A 119 7.02 15.61 -0.71
C ILE A 119 6.69 15.50 0.78
N THR A 120 6.62 14.28 1.30
CA THR A 120 6.13 14.03 2.67
C THR A 120 7.24 13.89 3.71
N ASN A 121 8.47 13.66 3.27
CA ASN A 121 9.63 13.32 4.11
C ASN A 121 9.53 12.00 4.90
N TYR A 122 8.58 11.12 4.57
CA TYR A 122 8.46 9.79 5.17
C TYR A 122 9.01 8.70 4.24
N THR A 123 9.11 7.47 4.77
CA THR A 123 9.33 6.31 3.91
C THR A 123 8.03 6.00 3.18
N ALA A 124 8.08 6.00 1.85
CA ALA A 124 6.96 5.61 1.01
C ALA A 124 7.05 4.14 0.67
N LEU A 125 5.91 3.46 0.65
CA LEU A 125 5.73 2.06 0.30
C LEU A 125 4.64 1.98 -0.77
N VAL A 126 4.87 1.22 -1.83
CA VAL A 126 3.90 1.02 -2.92
C VAL A 126 3.96 -0.44 -3.31
N ILE A 127 2.81 -1.11 -3.34
CA ILE A 127 2.71 -2.47 -3.86
C ILE A 127 2.20 -2.42 -5.29
N SER A 128 2.68 -3.34 -6.12
CA SER A 128 2.14 -3.57 -7.47
C SER A 128 0.68 -4.04 -7.42
N PRO A 129 -0.01 -4.00 -8.58
CA PRO A 129 -1.34 -4.57 -8.70
C PRO A 129 -1.38 -6.03 -8.23
N HIS A 130 -1.90 -6.26 -7.02
CA HIS A 130 -2.19 -7.57 -6.49
C HIS A 130 -3.61 -7.97 -6.89
N LEU A 131 -3.69 -8.96 -7.77
CA LEU A 131 -4.96 -9.43 -8.29
C LEU A 131 -5.43 -10.62 -7.44
N GLU A 132 -5.77 -10.36 -6.17
CA GLU A 132 -6.39 -11.39 -5.33
C GLU A 132 -7.63 -11.94 -6.02
N ASN A 133 -7.76 -13.28 -6.02
CA ASN A 133 -8.88 -13.97 -6.66
C ASN A 133 -9.01 -13.70 -8.17
N SER A 134 -7.94 -13.27 -8.82
CA SER A 134 -7.86 -13.24 -10.28
C SER A 134 -8.16 -14.62 -10.82
N ARG A 135 -8.98 -14.66 -11.88
CA ARG A 135 -9.39 -15.91 -12.51
C ARG A 135 -8.90 -15.93 -13.94
N ILE A 136 -8.47 -17.10 -14.39
CA ILE A 136 -8.10 -17.32 -15.78
C ILE A 136 -9.36 -17.07 -16.64
N LYS A 137 -9.29 -16.08 -17.52
CA LYS A 137 -10.35 -15.77 -18.49
C LYS A 137 -10.05 -16.43 -19.82
N HIS A 138 -8.81 -16.37 -20.28
CA HIS A 138 -8.39 -16.97 -21.55
C HIS A 138 -6.90 -17.36 -21.53
N ILE A 139 -6.56 -18.47 -22.18
CA ILE A 139 -5.18 -18.88 -22.47
C ILE A 139 -5.03 -19.08 -23.98
N GLN A 140 -4.00 -18.50 -24.57
CA GLN A 140 -3.70 -18.66 -25.99
C GLN A 140 -2.23 -18.98 -26.18
N LEU A 141 -1.95 -20.01 -26.99
CA LEU A 141 -0.63 -20.29 -27.53
C LEU A 141 -0.58 -19.81 -28.98
N LEU A 142 0.47 -19.06 -29.32
CA LEU A 142 0.71 -18.55 -30.67
C LEU A 142 2.10 -18.97 -31.13
N GLN A 143 2.21 -19.36 -32.40
CA GLN A 143 3.50 -19.69 -33.00
C GLN A 143 4.25 -18.40 -33.33
N VAL A 144 5.48 -18.25 -32.81
CA VAL A 144 6.38 -17.13 -33.15
C VAL A 144 7.38 -17.57 -34.22
N SER A 145 7.93 -18.77 -34.08
CA SER A 145 8.79 -19.44 -35.06
C SER A 145 8.59 -20.95 -34.99
N SER A 146 9.35 -21.75 -35.75
CA SER A 146 9.24 -23.21 -35.67
C SER A 146 9.47 -23.74 -34.25
N ASN A 147 10.30 -23.07 -33.45
CA ASN A 147 10.75 -23.54 -32.14
C ASN A 147 10.46 -22.54 -31.01
N GLN A 148 9.64 -21.52 -31.25
CA GLN A 148 9.23 -20.54 -30.25
C GLN A 148 7.72 -20.37 -30.23
N ILE A 149 7.19 -20.33 -29.02
CA ILE A 149 5.77 -20.17 -28.75
C ILE A 149 5.59 -18.96 -27.84
N LEU A 150 4.57 -18.16 -28.11
CA LEU A 150 4.08 -17.12 -27.25
C LEU A 150 2.87 -17.67 -26.48
N LEU A 151 3.00 -17.76 -25.16
CA LEU A 151 1.89 -17.97 -24.24
C LEU A 151 1.29 -16.61 -23.89
N VAL A 152 -0.02 -16.48 -24.02
CA VAL A 152 -0.81 -15.33 -23.61
C VAL A 152 -1.85 -15.80 -22.60
N ILE A 153 -1.89 -15.16 -21.43
CA ILE A 153 -2.86 -15.41 -20.38
C ILE A 153 -3.62 -14.12 -20.14
N VAL A 154 -4.95 -14.19 -20.22
CA VAL A 154 -5.85 -13.08 -19.91
C VAL A 154 -6.64 -13.46 -18.67
N ASN A 155 -6.75 -12.54 -17.72
CA ASN A 155 -7.58 -12.74 -16.53
C ASN A 155 -8.91 -11.99 -16.60
N ASN A 156 -9.76 -12.17 -15.58
CA ASN A 156 -11.06 -11.53 -15.44
C ASN A 156 -11.00 -10.01 -15.15
N SER A 157 -9.81 -9.44 -15.01
CA SER A 157 -9.53 -8.00 -14.95
C SER A 157 -8.91 -7.47 -16.24
N ASP A 158 -8.96 -8.24 -17.34
CA ASP A 158 -8.43 -7.92 -18.67
C ASP A 158 -6.91 -7.63 -18.72
N ILE A 159 -6.19 -7.97 -17.66
CA ILE A 159 -4.73 -7.90 -17.62
C ILE A 159 -4.16 -9.09 -18.41
N ILE A 160 -3.20 -8.79 -19.29
CA ILE A 160 -2.58 -9.73 -20.21
C ILE A 160 -1.14 -10.00 -19.76
N LYS A 161 -0.82 -11.25 -19.45
CA LYS A 161 0.56 -11.71 -19.28
C LYS A 161 0.99 -12.47 -20.53
N SER A 162 2.16 -12.15 -21.06
CA SER A 162 2.68 -12.79 -22.26
C SER A 162 4.12 -13.26 -22.05
N THR A 163 4.41 -14.49 -22.45
CA THR A 163 5.71 -15.14 -22.23
C THR A 163 6.11 -15.90 -23.48
N ILE A 164 7.30 -15.60 -24.02
CA ILE A 164 7.89 -16.35 -25.13
C ILE A 164 8.80 -17.43 -24.57
N PHE A 165 8.62 -18.67 -24.99
CA PHE A 165 9.47 -19.79 -24.59
C PHE A 165 9.85 -20.66 -25.79
N LYS A 166 10.93 -21.44 -25.63
CA LYS A 166 11.48 -22.33 -26.66
C LYS A 166 10.97 -23.76 -26.49
N VAL A 167 10.81 -24.45 -27.61
CA VAL A 167 10.46 -25.88 -27.66
C VAL A 167 11.46 -26.65 -28.52
N ASP A 168 11.70 -27.90 -28.13
CA ASP A 168 12.74 -28.76 -28.70
C ASP A 168 12.34 -29.32 -30.08
N SER A 169 11.04 -29.36 -30.38
CA SER A 169 10.49 -29.88 -31.64
C SER A 169 9.62 -28.84 -32.33
N PRO A 170 9.58 -28.83 -33.68
CA PRO A 170 8.70 -27.94 -34.43
C PRO A 170 7.23 -28.12 -34.05
N THR A 171 6.54 -27.02 -33.78
CA THR A 171 5.10 -27.03 -33.48
C THR A 171 4.29 -26.39 -34.60
N SER A 172 3.08 -26.87 -34.85
CA SER A 172 2.15 -26.28 -35.80
C SER A 172 1.08 -25.43 -35.11
N SER A 173 0.56 -24.40 -35.77
CA SER A 173 -0.55 -23.59 -35.26
C SER A 173 -1.78 -24.41 -34.87
N ASN A 174 -2.06 -25.52 -35.57
CA ASN A 174 -3.18 -26.40 -35.24
C ASN A 174 -2.98 -27.09 -33.88
N GLN A 175 -1.78 -27.61 -33.60
CA GLN A 175 -1.46 -28.21 -32.30
C GLN A 175 -1.61 -27.19 -31.17
N LEU A 176 -1.10 -25.97 -31.38
CA LEU A 176 -1.20 -24.88 -30.39
C LEU A 176 -2.66 -24.48 -30.12
N ASN A 177 -3.49 -24.41 -31.16
CA ASN A 177 -4.92 -24.14 -31.00
C ASN A 177 -5.64 -25.24 -30.23
N THR A 178 -5.37 -26.52 -30.52
CA THR A 178 -5.95 -27.66 -29.78
C THR A 178 -5.61 -27.59 -28.30
N ILE A 179 -4.34 -27.34 -27.97
CA ILE A 179 -3.89 -27.21 -26.57
C ILE A 179 -4.52 -25.97 -25.91
N SER A 180 -4.59 -24.84 -26.62
CA SER A 180 -5.21 -23.62 -26.10
C SER A 180 -6.68 -23.87 -25.74
N ASN A 181 -7.45 -24.52 -26.62
CA ASN A 181 -8.84 -24.85 -26.36
C ASN A 181 -9.00 -25.78 -25.15
N PHE A 182 -8.16 -26.80 -25.03
CA PHE A 182 -8.16 -27.71 -23.88
C PHE A 182 -7.84 -26.99 -22.57
N LEU A 183 -6.81 -26.14 -22.54
CA LEU A 183 -6.46 -25.36 -21.36
C LEU A 183 -7.61 -24.42 -20.97
N ASN A 184 -8.28 -23.79 -21.94
CA ASN A 184 -9.45 -22.96 -21.65
C ASN A 184 -10.63 -23.78 -21.11
N GLU A 185 -10.90 -24.97 -21.65
CA GLU A 185 -11.97 -25.84 -21.13
C GLU A 185 -11.74 -26.22 -19.66
N LYS A 186 -10.49 -26.49 -19.28
CA LYS A 186 -10.14 -26.96 -17.94
C LYS A 186 -9.91 -25.85 -16.92
N LEU A 187 -9.35 -24.73 -17.36
CA LEU A 187 -8.81 -23.70 -16.47
C LEU A 187 -9.64 -22.41 -16.48
N ASN A 188 -10.60 -22.23 -17.40
CA ASN A 188 -11.44 -21.04 -17.40
C ASN A 188 -12.18 -20.89 -16.05
N GLY A 189 -12.13 -19.67 -15.51
CA GLY A 189 -12.72 -19.34 -14.22
C GLY A 189 -11.92 -19.85 -13.02
N LEU A 190 -10.83 -20.59 -13.20
CA LEU A 190 -9.99 -21.06 -12.10
C LEU A 190 -9.27 -19.88 -11.43
N PRO A 191 -9.32 -19.74 -10.10
CA PRO A 191 -8.45 -18.80 -9.39
C PRO A 191 -6.98 -19.10 -9.66
N LEU A 192 -6.18 -18.08 -9.94
CA LEU A 192 -4.75 -18.23 -10.23
C LEU A 192 -4.03 -19.04 -9.14
N ASN A 193 -4.36 -18.77 -7.87
CA ASN A 193 -3.75 -19.44 -6.71
C ASN A 193 -4.10 -20.93 -6.57
N LYS A 194 -5.05 -21.43 -7.36
CA LYS A 194 -5.44 -22.85 -7.44
C LYS A 194 -4.86 -23.56 -8.65
N LEU A 195 -4.20 -22.85 -9.55
CA LEU A 195 -3.64 -23.44 -10.76
C LEU A 195 -2.67 -24.57 -10.44
N LYS A 196 -1.73 -24.35 -9.51
CA LYS A 196 -0.74 -25.36 -9.10
C LYS A 196 -1.40 -26.65 -8.59
N ASP A 197 -2.46 -26.52 -7.79
CA ASP A 197 -3.20 -27.67 -7.25
C ASP A 197 -3.83 -28.49 -8.39
N VAL A 198 -4.47 -27.82 -9.34
CA VAL A 198 -5.15 -28.45 -10.48
C VAL A 198 -4.17 -29.10 -11.45
N LEU A 199 -3.05 -28.44 -11.76
CA LEU A 199 -2.02 -28.99 -12.65
C LEU A 199 -1.39 -30.27 -12.07
N ASN A 200 -1.25 -30.36 -10.75
CA ASN A 200 -0.71 -31.53 -10.06
C ASN A 200 -1.67 -32.73 -10.02
N MET A 201 -2.97 -32.54 -10.27
CA MET A 201 -3.97 -33.62 -10.26
C MET A 201 -4.02 -34.48 -11.53
N GLY A 202 -3.06 -34.33 -12.46
CA GLY A 202 -2.93 -35.21 -13.63
C GLY A 202 -3.58 -34.69 -14.91
N LEU A 203 -3.67 -33.37 -15.08
CA LEU A 203 -4.23 -32.71 -16.27
C LEU A 203 -3.56 -33.14 -17.60
N LEU A 204 -2.34 -33.69 -17.52
CA LEU A 204 -1.50 -34.16 -18.63
C LEU A 204 -1.97 -35.47 -19.28
N ASP A 205 -2.74 -36.29 -18.57
CA ASP A 205 -3.06 -37.65 -19.05
C ASP A 205 -4.21 -37.68 -20.07
N GLU A 206 -5.01 -36.60 -20.17
CA GLU A 206 -6.16 -36.51 -21.09
C GLU A 206 -5.77 -36.23 -22.55
N LEU A 207 -4.60 -35.64 -22.81
CA LEU A 207 -4.07 -35.34 -24.16
C LEU A 207 -2.74 -36.04 -24.39
N TYR A 208 -2.75 -37.37 -24.36
CA TYR A 208 -1.56 -38.20 -24.53
C TYR A 208 -0.75 -37.87 -25.80
N GLU A 209 -1.42 -37.58 -26.92
CA GLU A 209 -0.79 -37.20 -28.19
C GLU A 209 0.06 -35.92 -28.09
N TYR A 210 -0.28 -34.99 -27.19
CA TYR A 210 0.42 -33.72 -27.01
C TYR A 210 1.23 -33.65 -25.71
N LYS A 211 1.47 -34.79 -25.06
CA LYS A 211 2.12 -34.88 -23.75
C LYS A 211 3.46 -34.14 -23.70
N ASP A 212 4.31 -34.29 -24.72
CA ASP A 212 5.62 -33.65 -24.75
C ASP A 212 5.53 -32.12 -24.80
N LEU A 213 4.56 -31.59 -25.57
CA LEU A 213 4.35 -30.15 -25.68
C LEU A 213 3.69 -29.60 -24.41
N LEU A 214 2.73 -30.31 -23.83
CA LEU A 214 2.11 -29.94 -22.56
C LEU A 214 3.13 -29.94 -21.41
N ASN A 215 4.07 -30.88 -21.38
CA ASN A 215 5.17 -30.90 -20.41
C ASN A 215 6.08 -29.67 -20.49
N LYS A 216 6.06 -28.93 -21.62
CA LYS A 216 6.76 -27.64 -21.77
C LYS A 216 5.86 -26.46 -21.46
N VAL A 217 4.59 -26.51 -21.87
CA VAL A 217 3.61 -25.43 -21.66
C VAL A 217 3.24 -25.29 -20.18
N ILE A 218 2.96 -26.40 -19.48
CA ILE A 218 2.47 -26.36 -18.09
C ILE A 218 3.45 -25.68 -17.13
N PRO A 219 4.76 -25.98 -17.13
CA PRO A 219 5.72 -25.27 -16.29
C PRO A 219 5.75 -23.78 -16.57
N VAL A 220 5.75 -23.37 -17.85
CA VAL A 220 5.75 -21.96 -18.25
C VAL A 220 4.44 -21.29 -17.83
N LEU A 221 3.29 -21.95 -18.00
CA LEU A 221 1.99 -21.46 -17.54
C LEU A 221 1.98 -21.23 -16.03
N ASN A 222 2.48 -22.20 -15.25
CA ASN A 222 2.55 -22.11 -13.80
C ASN A 222 3.50 -21.00 -13.34
N GLU A 223 4.66 -20.85 -13.99
CA GLU A 223 5.62 -19.77 -13.72
C GLU A 223 5.05 -18.39 -14.08
N SER A 224 4.45 -18.24 -15.27
CA SER A 224 3.80 -17.00 -15.69
C SER A 224 2.68 -16.56 -14.76
N VAL A 225 1.94 -17.52 -14.18
CA VAL A 225 0.90 -17.24 -13.19
C VAL A 225 1.51 -16.89 -11.84
N TYR A 226 2.55 -17.60 -11.40
CA TYR A 226 3.25 -17.28 -10.15
C TYR A 226 3.86 -15.87 -10.18
N GLU A 227 4.51 -15.48 -11.28
CA GLU A 227 4.99 -14.11 -11.48
C GLU A 227 3.86 -13.07 -11.53
N ALA A 228 2.66 -13.46 -11.96
CA ALA A 228 1.50 -12.57 -11.98
C ALA A 228 0.84 -12.43 -10.59
N GLU A 229 1.12 -13.36 -9.67
CA GLU A 229 0.73 -13.28 -8.27
C GLU A 229 1.80 -12.61 -7.39
N ASP A 230 3.07 -12.58 -7.82
CA ASP A 230 4.13 -11.94 -7.07
C ASP A 230 3.88 -10.43 -6.98
N VAL A 231 3.64 -9.98 -5.75
CA VAL A 231 3.41 -8.56 -5.46
C VAL A 231 4.77 -7.92 -5.31
N GLU A 232 5.08 -7.02 -6.24
CA GLU A 232 6.29 -6.22 -6.13
C GLU A 232 6.09 -5.10 -5.11
N LEU A 233 7.12 -4.91 -4.27
CA LEU A 233 7.16 -3.88 -3.26
C LEU A 233 8.19 -2.84 -3.69
N TYR A 234 7.73 -1.62 -3.95
CA TYR A 234 8.55 -0.45 -4.18
C TYR A 234 8.60 0.36 -2.90
N TYR A 235 9.79 0.74 -2.43
CA TYR A 235 9.94 1.58 -1.26
C TYR A 235 11.01 2.66 -1.49
N GLU A 236 10.76 3.84 -0.95
CA GLU A 236 11.64 4.99 -1.13
C GLU A 236 11.75 5.83 0.15
N GLY A 237 12.92 6.45 0.35
CA GLY A 237 13.17 7.31 1.52
C GLY A 237 13.29 6.59 2.87
N VAL A 238 13.79 5.35 2.88
CA VAL A 238 14.08 4.61 4.12
C VAL A 238 15.01 5.41 5.04
N ALA A 239 16.05 6.03 4.48
CA ALA A 239 16.98 6.86 5.23
C ALA A 239 16.32 8.08 5.91
N ARG A 240 15.14 8.53 5.44
CA ARG A 240 14.43 9.68 6.01
C ARG A 240 13.91 9.39 7.42
N LEU A 241 13.65 8.13 7.77
CA LEU A 241 13.28 7.74 9.13
C LEU A 241 14.34 8.19 10.14
N LEU A 242 15.61 8.13 9.76
CA LEU A 242 16.72 8.50 10.63
C LEU A 242 16.78 10.01 10.94
N ASN A 243 15.98 10.84 10.26
CA ASN A 243 15.85 12.26 10.55
C ASN A 243 14.93 12.53 11.76
N TYR A 244 14.12 11.56 12.17
CA TYR A 244 13.19 11.74 13.28
C TYR A 244 13.85 11.37 14.63
N PRO A 245 13.66 12.18 15.69
CA PRO A 245 14.13 11.91 17.05
C PRO A 245 13.88 10.49 17.56
N GLU A 246 12.74 9.90 17.19
CA GLU A 246 12.30 8.56 17.57
C GLU A 246 13.30 7.46 17.16
N TYR A 247 14.01 7.66 16.04
CA TYR A 247 14.95 6.70 15.48
C TYR A 247 16.43 7.10 15.69
N LYS A 248 16.71 8.03 16.61
CA LYS A 248 18.09 8.35 17.02
C LYS A 248 18.74 7.22 17.82
N ASP A 249 17.94 6.38 18.47
CA ASP A 249 18.43 5.17 19.12
C ASP A 249 18.78 4.13 18.04
N ILE A 250 20.04 3.66 18.05
CA ILE A 250 20.54 2.74 17.03
C ILE A 250 19.83 1.38 17.03
N ASN A 251 19.33 0.93 18.18
CA ASN A 251 18.57 -0.32 18.25
C ASN A 251 17.21 -0.11 17.60
N LYS A 252 16.52 1.00 17.90
CA LYS A 252 15.24 1.33 17.26
C LYS A 252 15.38 1.48 15.75
N ALA A 253 16.44 2.17 15.30
CA ALA A 253 16.76 2.29 13.88
C ALA A 253 16.98 0.93 13.22
N LYS A 254 17.80 0.04 13.81
CA LYS A 254 18.01 -1.32 13.28
C LYS A 254 16.71 -2.12 13.25
N THR A 255 15.89 -2.02 14.28
CA THR A 255 14.60 -2.72 14.36
C THR A 255 13.69 -2.33 13.19
N ILE A 256 13.49 -1.03 12.94
CA ILE A 256 12.61 -0.60 11.85
C ILE A 256 13.22 -0.88 10.47
N LEU A 257 14.53 -0.72 10.30
CA LEU A 257 15.21 -1.01 9.04
C LEU A 257 15.12 -2.50 8.69
N SER A 258 15.36 -3.38 9.67
CA SER A 258 15.22 -4.83 9.47
C SER A 258 13.79 -5.25 9.15
N PHE A 259 12.79 -4.50 9.62
CA PHE A 259 11.40 -4.73 9.26
C PHE A 259 11.13 -4.36 7.79
N ILE A 260 11.65 -3.22 7.33
CA ILE A 260 11.46 -2.75 5.95
C ILE A 260 12.21 -3.64 4.94
N GLU A 261 13.35 -4.20 5.31
CA GLU A 261 14.11 -5.15 4.48
C GLU A 261 13.39 -6.49 4.30
N ASP A 262 12.46 -6.84 5.19
CA ASP A 262 11.67 -8.06 5.14
C ASP A 262 10.41 -7.86 4.27
N LYS A 263 10.55 -8.11 2.95
CA LYS A 263 9.50 -7.94 1.94
C LYS A 263 8.19 -8.61 2.38
N ASP A 264 8.26 -9.84 2.89
CA ASP A 264 7.08 -10.63 3.25
C ASP A 264 6.28 -9.97 4.37
N LYS A 265 6.95 -9.47 5.42
CA LYS A 265 6.29 -8.77 6.52
C LYS A 265 5.63 -7.47 6.08
N VAL A 266 6.31 -6.70 5.22
CA VAL A 266 5.76 -5.45 4.70
C VAL A 266 4.53 -5.72 3.83
N LEU A 267 4.62 -6.72 2.95
CA LEU A 267 3.49 -7.14 2.11
C LEU A 267 2.30 -7.61 2.95
N GLU A 268 2.52 -8.38 4.03
CA GLU A 268 1.41 -8.81 4.90
C GLU A 268 0.60 -7.62 5.43
N ILE A 269 1.27 -6.55 5.85
CA ILE A 269 0.59 -5.34 6.35
C ILE A 269 -0.15 -4.63 5.22
N LEU A 270 0.50 -4.45 4.07
CA LEU A 270 -0.07 -3.71 2.95
C LEU A 270 -1.22 -4.47 2.28
N LEU A 271 -1.15 -5.80 2.22
CA LEU A 271 -2.19 -6.65 1.64
C LEU A 271 -3.37 -6.88 2.57
N LYS A 272 -3.20 -6.70 3.89
CA LYS A 272 -4.29 -6.90 4.86
C LYS A 272 -5.53 -6.11 4.45
N GLU A 273 -6.59 -6.83 4.08
CA GLU A 273 -7.87 -6.23 3.70
C GLU A 273 -8.59 -5.74 4.96
N ASN A 274 -8.92 -4.44 4.97
CA ASN A 274 -10.07 -3.95 5.69
C ASN A 274 -11.03 -3.39 4.63
N LEU A 275 -12.01 -4.21 4.28
CA LEU A 275 -13.08 -3.92 3.33
C LEU A 275 -13.73 -2.57 3.66
N GLY A 276 -13.65 -1.61 2.74
CA GLY A 276 -14.53 -0.43 2.70
C GLY A 276 -13.88 0.95 2.79
N ASN A 277 -12.62 1.08 3.21
CA ASN A 277 -12.00 2.39 3.43
C ASN A 277 -10.88 2.72 2.43
N GLU A 278 -11.03 3.83 1.69
CA GLU A 278 -10.03 4.41 0.78
C GLU A 278 -8.68 4.68 1.49
N ILE A 279 -8.75 5.06 2.77
CA ILE A 279 -7.60 5.37 3.63
C ILE A 279 -7.64 4.46 4.86
N GLN A 280 -6.51 3.82 5.15
CA GLN A 280 -6.31 3.01 6.34
C GLN A 280 -5.11 3.53 7.13
N ILE A 281 -5.23 3.56 8.45
CA ILE A 281 -4.22 4.11 9.34
C ILE A 281 -4.06 3.12 10.50
N VAL A 282 -2.83 2.71 10.77
CA VAL A 282 -2.47 1.86 11.90
C VAL A 282 -1.41 2.59 12.72
N ILE A 283 -1.64 2.72 14.04
CA ILE A 283 -0.88 3.61 14.92
C ILE A 283 -0.33 2.82 16.09
N GLY A 284 0.99 2.84 16.24
CA GLY A 284 1.71 2.37 17.42
C GLY A 284 1.27 0.98 17.86
N GLU A 285 0.63 0.89 19.02
CA GLU A 285 0.15 -0.37 19.60
C GLU A 285 -0.85 -1.17 18.75
N GLU A 286 -1.48 -0.55 17.76
CA GLU A 286 -2.38 -1.23 16.82
C GLU A 286 -1.63 -2.11 15.81
N ASN A 287 -0.34 -1.90 15.65
CA ASN A 287 0.49 -2.72 14.77
C ASN A 287 0.61 -4.15 15.30
N VAL A 288 0.56 -5.12 14.39
CA VAL A 288 0.68 -6.56 14.70
C VAL A 288 2.11 -6.92 15.08
N TYR A 289 3.09 -6.24 14.47
CA TYR A 289 4.51 -6.47 14.69
C TYR A 289 5.07 -5.58 15.78
N ASP A 290 5.81 -6.18 16.72
CA ASP A 290 6.47 -5.45 17.81
C ASP A 290 7.45 -4.38 17.30
N GLN A 291 8.08 -4.63 16.15
CA GLN A 291 8.98 -3.67 15.49
C GLN A 291 8.31 -2.35 15.09
N LEU A 292 6.99 -2.32 14.98
CA LEU A 292 6.21 -1.19 14.52
C LEU A 292 5.44 -0.47 15.63
N LYS A 293 5.62 -0.89 16.89
CA LYS A 293 4.88 -0.33 18.04
C LYS A 293 5.14 1.15 18.31
N GLU A 294 6.24 1.69 17.77
CA GLU A 294 6.56 3.12 17.83
C GLU A 294 6.35 3.84 16.48
N SER A 295 5.73 3.16 15.52
CA SER A 295 5.55 3.64 14.16
C SER A 295 4.07 3.73 13.79
N SER A 296 3.78 4.45 12.72
CA SER A 296 2.47 4.49 12.08
C SER A 296 2.61 4.17 10.61
N ILE A 297 1.58 3.51 10.09
CA ILE A 297 1.43 3.16 8.69
C ILE A 297 0.11 3.78 8.21
N VAL A 298 0.21 4.63 7.19
CA VAL A 298 -0.94 5.31 6.55
C VAL A 298 -0.97 4.84 5.11
N THR A 299 -2.04 4.18 4.67
CA THR A 299 -2.16 3.66 3.31
C THR A 299 -3.40 4.17 2.59
N ALA A 300 -3.30 4.34 1.28
CA ALA A 300 -4.44 4.51 0.38
C ALA A 300 -4.48 3.40 -0.66
N THR A 301 -5.68 2.97 -1.03
CA THR A 301 -5.88 2.03 -2.13
C THR A 301 -5.92 2.76 -3.47
N TYR A 302 -5.34 2.20 -4.52
CA TYR A 302 -5.59 2.63 -5.91
C TYR A 302 -6.32 1.52 -6.68
N SER A 303 -7.10 1.92 -7.69
CA SER A 303 -8.08 1.05 -8.33
C SER A 303 -8.11 1.19 -9.85
N ILE A 304 -8.60 0.15 -10.53
CA ILE A 304 -9.00 0.19 -11.95
C ILE A 304 -10.46 -0.26 -12.01
N ASP A 305 -11.31 0.52 -12.71
CA ASP A 305 -12.74 0.21 -12.88
C ASP A 305 -13.45 -0.05 -11.53
N GLY A 306 -13.07 0.69 -10.49
CA GLY A 306 -13.61 0.57 -9.13
C GLY A 306 -13.13 -0.66 -8.34
N LYS A 307 -12.28 -1.51 -8.91
CA LYS A 307 -11.64 -2.62 -8.20
C LYS A 307 -10.31 -2.16 -7.62
N THR A 308 -10.14 -2.27 -6.31
CA THR A 308 -8.84 -2.10 -5.67
C THR A 308 -7.87 -3.12 -6.24
N ILE A 309 -6.74 -2.63 -6.75
CA ILE A 309 -5.69 -3.49 -7.29
C ILE A 309 -4.38 -3.33 -6.51
N GLY A 310 -4.17 -2.25 -5.76
CA GLY A 310 -2.98 -2.13 -4.93
C GLY A 310 -3.09 -1.02 -3.91
N LYS A 311 -2.00 -0.81 -3.16
CA LYS A 311 -1.91 0.22 -2.13
C LYS A 311 -0.63 1.02 -2.27
N ILE A 312 -0.75 2.28 -1.87
CA ILE A 312 0.36 3.19 -1.61
C ILE A 312 0.31 3.54 -0.13
N GLY A 313 1.45 3.82 0.48
CA GLY A 313 1.49 4.09 1.90
C GLY A 313 2.73 4.80 2.35
N LEU A 314 2.67 5.25 3.60
CA LEU A 314 3.72 5.97 4.29
C LEU A 314 3.96 5.32 5.64
N LEU A 315 5.24 5.18 5.98
CA LEU A 315 5.71 4.69 7.26
C LEU A 315 6.51 5.80 7.96
N GLY A 316 6.20 6.04 9.24
CA GLY A 316 6.82 7.07 10.06
C GLY A 316 6.62 6.86 11.56
N PRO A 317 7.09 7.78 12.42
CA PRO A 317 6.79 7.74 13.86
C PRO A 317 5.31 7.99 14.13
N THR A 318 4.80 7.67 15.33
CA THR A 318 3.37 7.89 15.68
C THR A 318 2.91 9.34 15.63
N ARG A 319 3.81 10.33 15.66
CA ARG A 319 3.47 11.75 15.53
C ARG A 319 3.45 12.26 14.09
N MET A 320 2.89 11.49 13.16
CA MET A 320 2.80 11.91 11.76
C MET A 320 1.86 13.11 11.59
N ASP A 321 2.07 13.89 10.53
CA ASP A 321 1.14 14.95 10.10
C ASP A 321 -0.06 14.36 9.35
N TYR A 322 -0.91 13.62 10.09
CA TYR A 322 -1.99 12.83 9.50
C TYR A 322 -2.91 13.64 8.58
N TYR A 323 -3.20 14.90 8.92
CA TYR A 323 -4.04 15.76 8.09
C TYR A 323 -3.47 15.94 6.68
N ASN A 324 -2.21 16.34 6.57
CA ASN A 324 -1.58 16.55 5.28
C ASN A 324 -1.33 15.23 4.55
N LEU A 325 -0.95 14.17 5.29
CA LEU A 325 -0.66 12.86 4.69
C LEU A 325 -1.89 12.20 4.07
N ILE A 326 -3.05 12.27 4.73
CA ILE A 326 -4.30 11.75 4.18
C ILE A 326 -4.60 12.41 2.83
N ASN A 327 -4.43 13.73 2.74
CA ASN A 327 -4.69 14.49 1.51
C ASN A 327 -3.70 14.16 0.40
N THR A 328 -2.41 14.06 0.73
CA THR A 328 -1.38 13.68 -0.23
C THR A 328 -1.60 12.25 -0.75
N LEU A 329 -1.90 11.29 0.14
CA LEU A 329 -2.15 9.91 -0.27
C LEU A 329 -3.39 9.76 -1.15
N ARG A 330 -4.50 10.45 -0.84
CA ARG A 330 -5.68 10.48 -1.73
C ARG A 330 -5.33 10.99 -3.12
N LEU A 331 -4.58 12.09 -3.19
CA LEU A 331 -4.16 12.68 -4.45
C LEU A 331 -3.31 11.71 -5.29
N PHE A 332 -2.36 11.01 -4.67
CA PHE A 332 -1.56 9.98 -5.35
C PHE A 332 -2.41 8.78 -5.78
N SER A 333 -3.30 8.29 -4.92
CA SER A 333 -4.20 7.18 -5.23
C SER A 333 -5.03 7.46 -6.48
N VAL A 334 -5.66 8.65 -6.56
CA VAL A 334 -6.45 9.06 -7.71
C VAL A 334 -5.59 9.18 -8.97
N ASN A 335 -4.41 9.82 -8.88
CA ASN A 335 -3.53 9.98 -10.04
C ASN A 335 -3.01 8.65 -10.59
N ILE A 336 -2.61 7.73 -9.70
CA ILE A 336 -2.16 6.39 -10.10
C ILE A 336 -3.31 5.64 -10.76
N SER A 337 -4.51 5.66 -10.15
CA SER A 337 -5.71 5.02 -10.71
C SER A 337 -6.01 5.52 -12.12
N GLU A 338 -6.04 6.84 -12.32
CA GLU A 338 -6.31 7.45 -13.63
C GLU A 338 -5.23 7.10 -14.67
N ILE A 339 -3.94 7.09 -14.29
CA ILE A 339 -2.85 6.74 -15.20
C ILE A 339 -2.93 5.27 -15.59
N LEU A 340 -3.17 4.37 -14.63
CA LEU A 340 -3.30 2.94 -14.89
C LEU A 340 -4.50 2.65 -15.78
N GLU A 341 -5.66 3.28 -15.55
CA GLU A 341 -6.82 3.17 -16.45
C GLU A 341 -6.48 3.57 -17.90
N MET A 342 -5.64 4.59 -18.10
CA MET A 342 -5.19 4.99 -19.44
C MET A 342 -4.23 3.98 -20.08
N VAL A 343 -3.41 3.29 -19.28
CA VAL A 343 -2.45 2.29 -19.75
C VAL A 343 -3.15 0.98 -20.10
N PHE A 344 -4.06 0.50 -19.24
CA PHE A 344 -4.74 -0.80 -19.41
C PHE A 344 -5.92 -0.77 -20.38
N ARG A 345 -6.45 0.41 -20.76
CA ARG A 345 -7.51 0.53 -21.78
C ARG A 345 -6.99 0.69 -23.22
N LYS A 346 -5.69 0.77 -23.43
CA LYS A 346 -5.06 0.69 -24.76
C LYS A 346 -4.78 -0.75 -25.13
#